data_AF-A0A1T4P4E8-F1
#
_entry.id   AF-A0A1T4P4E8-F1
#
_cell.length_a   1.000
_cell.length_b   1.000
_cell.length_c   1.000
_cell.angle_alpha   90.00
_cell.angle_beta   90.00
_cell.angle_gamma   90.00
#
_symmetry.space_group_name_H-M   'P 1'
#
loop_
_entity.id
_entity.type
_entity.pdbx_description
1 polymer ?
#
loop_
_entity_poly.entity_id
_entity_poly.type
_entity_poly.pdbx_seq_one_letter_code
_entity_poly.pdbx_strand_id
1 'polypeptide(L)' 'MVTEVFTRTYCDVHDVQGERVDADGNIQFAWEYAIREIDACQECIEEYNTRFEPLFDRSRVAKKPRAPKSAG' A
#
# COMPACT_ATOMS: atom_id res chain seq x y z
N MET A 1 -2.50 -31.97 11.58
CA MET A 1 -2.68 -30.62 12.13
C MET A 1 -1.78 -29.71 11.31
N VAL A 2 -2.35 -28.93 10.40
CA VAL A 2 -1.60 -27.93 9.64
C VAL A 2 -1.45 -26.74 10.58
N THR A 3 -0.24 -26.54 11.12
CA THR A 3 0.08 -25.29 11.80
C THR A 3 0.24 -24.23 10.74
N GLU A 4 -0.86 -23.58 10.37
CA GLU A 4 -0.82 -22.39 9.54
C GLU A 4 0.02 -21.37 10.29
N VAL A 5 1.20 -21.08 9.74
CA VAL A 5 2.04 -19.99 10.23
C VAL A 5 1.34 -18.72 9.79
N PHE A 6 0.42 -18.23 10.62
CA PHE A 6 -0.11 -16.88 10.49
C PHE A 6 1.06 -15.94 10.78
N THR A 7 1.75 -15.48 9.75
CA THR A 7 2.56 -14.27 9.84
C THR A 7 1.61 -13.16 10.24
N ARG A 8 1.55 -12.86 11.54
CA ARG A 8 0.82 -11.70 12.06
C ARG A 8 1.44 -10.46 11.44
N THR A 9 0.75 -9.91 10.46
CA THR A 9 1.02 -8.59 9.89
C THR A 9 0.42 -7.56 10.83
N TYR A 10 1.19 -6.51 11.12
CA TYR A 10 0.78 -5.43 11.99
C TYR A 10 0.53 -4.19 11.14
N CYS A 11 -0.34 -3.30 11.61
CA CYS A 11 -0.55 -2.02 10.97
C CYS A 11 0.73 -1.19 11.08
N ASP A 12 1.42 -0.98 9.97
CA ASP A 12 2.67 -0.21 9.89
C ASP A 12 2.48 1.23 10.40
N VAL A 13 1.30 1.81 10.18
CA VAL A 13 0.96 3.17 10.61
C VAL A 13 0.96 3.27 12.14
N HIS A 14 0.37 2.29 12.82
CA HIS A 14 0.32 2.24 14.28
C HIS A 14 1.65 1.77 14.88
N ASP A 15 2.38 0.88 14.21
CA ASP A 15 3.68 0.40 14.69
C ASP A 15 4.71 1.55 14.76
N VAL A 16 4.68 2.50 13.80
CA VAL A 16 5.48 3.73 13.85
C VAL A 16 5.13 4.61 15.07
N GLN A 17 3.90 4.55 15.55
CA GLN A 17 3.44 5.25 16.75
C GLN A 17 3.67 4.46 18.05
N GLY A 18 4.20 3.24 17.94
CA GLY A 18 4.47 2.34 19.06
C GLY A 18 3.25 1.51 19.50
N GLU A 19 2.18 1.48 18.71
CA GLU A 19 0.96 0.72 18.98
C GLU A 19 0.88 -0.50 18.05
N ARG A 20 0.73 -1.69 18.65
CA ARG A 20 0.61 -2.94 17.90
C ARG A 20 -0.84 -3.28 17.65
N VAL A 21 -1.32 -2.84 16.50
CA VAL A 21 -2.64 -3.19 15.97
C VAL A 21 -2.46 -4.25 14.88
N ASP A 22 -3.31 -5.28 14.87
CA ASP A 22 -3.30 -6.29 13.80
C ASP A 22 -3.70 -5.63 12.47
N ALA A 23 -3.03 -5.99 11.37
CA ALA A 23 -3.40 -5.53 10.04
C ALA A 23 -4.59 -6.34 9.50
N ASP A 24 -5.58 -5.64 8.95
CA ASP A 24 -6.75 -6.24 8.31
C ASP A 24 -6.56 -6.39 6.80
N GLY A 25 -5.65 -5.61 6.21
CA GLY A 25 -5.35 -5.62 4.79
C GLY A 25 -4.13 -4.79 4.45
N ASN A 26 -3.99 -4.45 3.16
CA ASN A 26 -2.89 -3.65 2.66
C ASN A 26 -3.37 -2.45 1.84
N ILE A 27 -2.56 -1.39 1.85
CA ILE A 27 -2.72 -0.20 1.02
C ILE A 27 -1.62 -0.24 -0.05
N GLN A 28 -2.02 -0.32 -1.32
CA GLN A 28 -1.10 -0.21 -2.45
C GLN A 28 -1.09 1.21 -2.99
N PHE A 29 0.09 1.81 -3.11
CA PHE A 29 0.24 3.15 -3.70
C PHE A 29 1.50 3.23 -4.56
N ALA A 30 1.47 4.16 -5.52
CA ALA A 30 2.60 4.41 -6.40
C ALA A 30 3.43 5.58 -5.87
N TRP A 31 4.73 5.36 -5.65
CA TRP A 31 5.70 6.39 -5.29
C TRP A 31 6.96 6.24 -6.14
N GLU A 32 7.44 7.33 -6.73
CA GLU A 32 8.65 7.32 -7.59
C GLU A 32 8.67 6.20 -8.64
N TYR A 33 7.55 5.98 -9.34
CA TYR A 33 7.37 4.94 -10.35
C TYR A 33 7.45 3.49 -9.84
N ALA A 34 7.49 3.27 -8.53
CA ALA A 34 7.39 1.97 -7.91
C ALA A 34 6.04 1.80 -7.21
N ILE A 35 5.46 0.60 -7.30
CA ILE A 35 4.32 0.22 -6.49
C ILE A 35 4.86 -0.22 -5.13
N ARG A 36 4.32 0.36 -4.06
CA ARG A 36 4.63 -0.01 -2.68
C ARG A 36 3.35 -0.48 -1.99
N GLU A 37 3.55 -1.35 -1.01
CA GLU A 37 2.49 -1.93 -0.20
C GLU A 37 2.79 -1.63 1.26
N ILE A 38 1.75 -1.26 2.01
CA ILE A 38 1.81 -1.01 3.46
C ILE A 38 0.70 -1.84 4.11
N ASP A 39 1.03 -2.55 5.18
CA ASP A 39 0.04 -3.29 5.96
C ASP A 39 -0.71 -2.33 6.88
N ALA A 40 -2.04 -2.37 6.86
CA ALA A 40 -2.89 -1.40 7.54
C ALA A 40 -4.12 -2.07 8.17
N CYS A 41 -4.56 -1.52 9.31
CA CYS A 41 -5.87 -1.86 9.87
C CYS A 41 -6.99 -1.16 9.07
N GLN A 42 -8.23 -1.64 9.25
CA GLN A 42 -9.40 -1.14 8.54
C GLN A 42 -9.59 0.39 8.68
N GLU A 43 -9.33 0.95 9.86
CA GLU A 43 -9.46 2.39 10.10
C GLU A 43 -8.48 3.22 9.25
N CYS A 44 -7.21 2.79 9.18
CA CYS A 44 -6.20 3.45 8.36
C CYS A 44 -6.52 3.33 6.87
N ILE A 45 -7.09 2.21 6.43
CA ILE A 45 -7.54 2.00 5.05
C ILE A 45 -8.68 2.97 4.71
N GLU A 46 -9.66 3.11 5.58
CA GLU A 46 -10.80 4.03 5.40
C GLU A 46 -10.36 5.49 5.39
N GLU A 47 -9.43 5.88 6.28
CA GLU A 47 -8.86 7.22 6.30
C GLU A 47 -8.11 7.51 4.99
N TYR A 48 -7.27 6.57 4.54
CA TYR A 48 -6.54 6.70 3.28
C TYR A 48 -7.48 6.88 2.10
N ASN A 49 -8.51 6.04 1.98
CA ASN A 49 -9.50 6.13 0.91
C ASN A 49 -10.25 7.47 0.96
N THR A 50 -10.64 7.93 2.14
CA THR A 50 -11.38 9.20 2.26
C THR A 50 -10.52 10.41 1.89
N ARG A 51 -9.24 10.41 2.24
CA ARG A 51 -8.33 11.55 2.02
C ARG A 51 -7.70 11.56 0.64
N PHE A 52 -7.29 10.41 0.12
CA PHE A 52 -6.45 10.31 -1.09
C PHE A 52 -7.18 9.80 -2.32
N GLU A 53 -8.21 8.94 -2.18
CA GLU A 53 -9.00 8.47 -3.32
C GLU A 53 -9.54 9.62 -4.20
N PRO A 54 -10.04 10.75 -3.63
CA PRO A 54 -10.51 11.88 -4.43
C PRO A 54 -9.40 12.63 -5.17
N LEU A 55 -8.14 12.49 -4.76
CA LEU A 55 -6.99 13.15 -5.37
C LEU A 55 -6.45 12.35 -6.56
N PHE A 56 -6.81 11.06 -6.67
CA PHE A 56 -6.40 10.25 -7.81
C PHE A 56 -7.23 10.60 -9.05
N ASP A 57 -6.61 11.31 -9.99
CA ASP A 57 -7.16 11.53 -11.32
C ASP A 57 -7.16 10.22 -12.13
N ARG A 58 -8.24 9.44 -11.98
CA ARG A 58 -8.46 8.20 -12.75
C ARG A 58 -8.87 8.46 -14.21
N SER A 59 -9.07 9.71 -14.61
CA SER A 59 -9.46 10.04 -15.99
C SER A 59 -8.30 9.89 -16.98
N ARG A 60 -7.06 9.97 -16.50
CA ARG A 60 -5.85 9.83 -17.31
C ARG A 60 -5.26 8.45 -17.14
N VAL A 61 -5.27 7.66 -18.21
CA VAL A 61 -4.51 6.39 -18.25
C VAL A 61 -3.05 6.72 -17.97
N ALA A 62 -2.50 6.16 -16.89
CA ALA A 62 -1.10 6.29 -16.55
C ALA A 62 -0.26 5.82 -17.76
N LYS A 63 0.45 6.74 -18.40
CA LYS A 63 1.29 6.39 -19.55
C LYS A 63 2.38 5.43 -19.07
N LYS A 64 2.43 4.22 -19.65
CA LYS A 64 3.53 3.27 -19.40
C LYS A 64 4.86 4.01 -19.59
N PRO A 65 5.80 3.92 -18.64
CA PRO A 65 7.12 4.49 -18.83
C PRO A 65 7.74 3.86 -20.08
N ARG A 66 8.36 4.69 -20.92
CA ARG A 66 9.09 4.19 -22.10
C ARG A 66 10.23 3.32 -21.57
N ALA A 67 10.31 2.08 -22.04
CA ALA A 67 11.38 1.17 -21.66
C ALA A 67 12.74 1.85 -21.87
N PRO A 68 13.69 1.73 -20.92
CA PRO A 68 15.01 2.33 -21.08
C PRO A 68 15.65 1.75 -22.35
N LYS A 69 16.09 2.61 -23.26
CA LYS A 69 16.91 2.17 -24.40
C LYS A 69 18.21 1.63 -23.82
N SER A 70 18.46 0.32 -23.96
CA SER A 70 19.78 -0.23 -23.75
C SER A 70 20.73 0.46 -24.71
N ALA A 71 21.72 1.19 -24.18
CA ALA A 71 22.83 1.68 -24.97
C ALA A 71 23.69 0.46 -25.35
N GLY A 72 23.59 0.07 -26.61
CA GLY A 72 24.49 -0.90 -27.25
C GLY A 72 25.60 -0.18 -28.00
#